data_AF-A0A127SBJ9-F1
#
_entry.id   AF-A0A127SBJ9-F1
#
_cell.length_a   1.000
_cell.length_b   1.000
_cell.length_c   1.000
_cell.angle_alpha   90.00
_cell.angle_beta   90.00
_cell.angle_gamma   90.00
#
_symmetry.space_group_name_H-M   'P 1'
#
loop_
_entity.id
_entity.type
_entity.pdbx_description
1 polymer ?
#
loop_
_entity_poly.entity_id
_entity_poly.type
_entity_poly.pdbx_seq_one_letter_code
_entity_poly.pdbx_strand_id
1 'polypeptide(L)'
;YRPHPMMKAMLESAPAYDKDPNGSGPFGFTETNPIPVNGPIGQLAYLSRLETQSGQRILFHRLGAIDKVDVFEAVTFDGSGWFIFFVDLYHPRRSRLTPDGFRFTKDVAQFSGPRGCPRG
;
A
#
# COMPACT_ATOMS: atom_id res chain seq x y z
N TYR A 1 6.22 16.37 -7.25
CA TYR A 1 5.93 15.62 -8.48
C TYR A 1 4.63 16.14 -9.07
N ARG A 2 4.64 16.82 -10.24
CA ARG A 2 3.40 17.20 -10.94
C ARG A 2 2.98 16.00 -11.79
N PRO A 3 1.82 15.36 -11.54
CA PRO A 3 1.37 14.26 -12.37
C PRO A 3 1.09 14.75 -13.80
N HIS A 4 1.41 13.92 -14.79
CA HIS A 4 1.12 14.18 -16.20
C HIS A 4 -0.41 14.38 -16.37
N PRO A 5 -0.90 15.32 -17.20
CA PRO A 5 -2.32 15.66 -17.30
C PRO A 5 -3.23 14.45 -17.59
N MET A 6 -2.75 13.47 -18.35
CA MET A 6 -3.51 12.22 -18.60
C MET A 6 -3.69 11.35 -17.34
N MET A 7 -2.70 11.34 -16.44
CA MET A 7 -2.79 10.62 -15.16
C MET A 7 -3.79 11.28 -14.20
N LYS A 8 -3.93 12.62 -14.28
CA LYS A 8 -4.91 13.37 -13.49
C LYS A 8 -6.34 13.02 -13.90
N ALA A 9 -6.64 12.97 -15.20
CA ALA A 9 -7.95 12.60 -15.71
C ALA A 9 -8.35 11.15 -15.38
N MET A 10 -7.39 10.21 -15.38
CA MET A 10 -7.61 8.82 -14.96
C MET A 10 -7.95 8.71 -13.46
N LEU A 11 -7.25 9.46 -12.60
CA LEU A 11 -7.55 9.49 -11.16
C LEU A 11 -8.93 10.12 -10.87
N GLU A 12 -9.31 11.17 -11.59
CA GLU A 12 -10.59 11.88 -11.39
C GLU A 12 -11.81 11.07 -11.85
N SER A 13 -11.63 10.15 -12.81
CA SER A 13 -12.69 9.28 -13.34
C SER A 13 -12.76 7.89 -12.69
N ALA A 14 -11.72 7.47 -11.99
CA ALA A 14 -11.68 6.18 -11.33
C ALA A 14 -12.65 6.13 -10.12
N PRO A 15 -13.49 5.08 -10.00
CA PRO A 15 -14.40 4.95 -8.88
C PRO A 15 -13.63 4.76 -7.58
N ALA A 16 -14.11 5.40 -6.51
CA ALA A 16 -13.41 5.42 -5.24
C ALA A 16 -13.85 4.26 -4.33
N TYR A 17 -13.41 3.04 -4.65
CA TYR A 17 -13.67 1.83 -3.87
C TYR A 17 -12.49 1.45 -2.95
N ASP A 18 -12.79 0.84 -1.80
CA ASP A 18 -11.77 0.25 -0.91
C ASP A 18 -11.33 -1.15 -1.37
N LYS A 19 -12.17 -1.83 -2.13
CA LYS A 19 -11.96 -3.13 -2.76
C LYS A 19 -12.70 -3.14 -4.09
N ASP A 20 -12.08 -3.64 -5.15
CA ASP A 20 -12.75 -3.76 -6.45
C ASP A 20 -13.97 -4.68 -6.30
N PRO A 21 -15.20 -4.20 -6.59
CA PRO A 21 -16.41 -5.02 -6.50
C PRO A 21 -16.40 -6.23 -7.45
N ASN A 22 -15.60 -6.18 -8.52
CA ASN A 22 -15.40 -7.30 -9.45
C ASN A 22 -14.16 -8.14 -9.11
N GLY A 23 -13.41 -7.76 -8.08
CA GLY A 23 -12.19 -8.44 -7.69
C GLY A 23 -12.46 -9.85 -7.18
N SER A 24 -11.67 -10.82 -7.64
CA SER A 24 -11.81 -12.23 -7.27
C SER A 24 -10.58 -12.75 -6.52
N GLY A 25 -10.80 -13.62 -5.53
CA GLY A 25 -9.75 -14.14 -4.65
C GLY A 25 -9.47 -13.29 -3.41
N PRO A 26 -8.45 -13.64 -2.61
CA PRO A 26 -8.13 -12.94 -1.36
C PRO A 26 -7.60 -11.51 -1.61
N PHE A 27 -8.14 -10.55 -0.85
CA PHE A 27 -7.82 -9.13 -1.03
C PHE A 27 -6.33 -8.85 -0.76
N GLY A 28 -5.66 -8.24 -1.71
CA GLY A 28 -4.24 -7.87 -1.66
C GLY A 28 -3.26 -9.01 -1.90
N PHE A 29 -3.71 -10.26 -2.05
CA PHE A 29 -2.85 -11.43 -2.30
C PHE A 29 -2.95 -11.97 -3.72
N THR A 30 -3.81 -11.39 -4.56
CA THR A 30 -3.94 -11.75 -5.98
C THR A 30 -3.94 -10.52 -6.86
N GLU A 31 -3.43 -10.67 -8.08
CA GLU A 31 -3.48 -9.64 -9.13
C GLU A 31 -4.92 -9.23 -9.50
N THR A 32 -5.87 -10.16 -9.33
CA THR A 32 -7.30 -9.97 -9.60
C THR A 32 -8.05 -9.30 -8.44
N ASN A 33 -7.37 -9.03 -7.31
CA ASN A 33 -7.96 -8.33 -6.17
C ASN A 33 -6.89 -7.48 -5.45
N PRO A 34 -6.22 -6.54 -6.14
CA PRO A 34 -5.12 -5.78 -5.58
C PRO A 34 -5.61 -4.72 -4.58
N ILE A 35 -4.70 -4.22 -3.74
CA ILE A 35 -4.99 -3.13 -2.81
C ILE A 35 -5.02 -1.81 -3.60
N PRO A 36 -6.15 -1.08 -3.65
CA PRO A 36 -6.19 0.23 -4.30
C PRO A 36 -5.51 1.29 -3.43
N VAL A 37 -4.55 2.01 -4.01
CA VAL A 37 -3.82 3.10 -3.35
C VAL A 37 -3.67 4.32 -4.24
N ASN A 38 -3.46 5.47 -3.61
CA ASN A 38 -3.25 6.74 -4.31
C ASN A 38 -1.76 6.99 -4.58
N GLY A 39 -1.30 6.50 -5.73
CA GLY A 39 0.05 6.71 -6.25
C GLY A 39 1.16 6.00 -5.47
N PRO A 40 2.44 6.17 -5.89
CA PRO A 40 3.59 5.47 -5.33
C PRO A 40 3.82 5.74 -3.83
N ILE A 41 3.59 6.99 -3.38
CA ILE A 41 3.68 7.33 -1.96
C ILE A 41 2.56 6.64 -1.16
N GLY A 42 1.39 6.45 -1.79
CA GLY A 42 0.26 5.71 -1.22
C GLY A 42 0.59 4.25 -0.93
N GLN A 43 1.34 3.59 -1.82
CA GLN A 43 1.80 2.21 -1.65
C GLN A 43 2.67 2.06 -0.40
N LEU A 44 3.75 2.84 -0.33
CA LEU A 44 4.69 2.80 0.80
C LEU A 44 3.97 3.10 2.11
N ALA A 45 3.17 4.17 2.14
CA ALA A 45 2.47 4.57 3.35
C ALA A 45 1.33 3.63 3.74
N TYR A 46 0.82 2.79 2.84
CA TYR A 46 -0.11 1.71 3.17
C TYR A 46 0.66 0.53 3.79
N LEU A 47 1.68 0.02 3.10
CA LEU A 47 2.46 -1.14 3.54
C LEU A 47 3.20 -0.87 4.86
N SER A 48 3.77 0.31 5.05
CA SER A 48 4.42 0.70 6.31
C SER A 48 3.48 0.76 7.51
N ARG A 49 2.17 0.78 7.28
CA ARG A 49 1.17 0.75 8.36
C ARG A 49 0.65 -0.66 8.63
N LEU A 50 0.99 -1.66 7.82
CA LEU A 50 0.55 -3.02 8.07
C LEU A 50 1.38 -3.67 9.18
N GLU A 51 0.68 -4.35 10.07
CA GLU A 51 1.24 -5.31 11.00
C GLU A 51 0.36 -6.55 11.03
N THR A 52 0.95 -7.69 11.37
CA THR A 52 0.17 -8.92 11.59
C THR A 52 -0.80 -8.73 12.75
N GLN A 53 -1.79 -9.61 12.89
CA GLN A 53 -2.67 -9.61 14.07
C GLN A 53 -1.91 -9.72 15.40
N SER A 54 -0.74 -10.37 15.41
CA SER A 54 0.17 -10.46 16.56
C SER A 54 0.97 -9.18 16.82
N GLY A 55 0.85 -8.15 15.97
CA GLY A 55 1.56 -6.88 16.08
C GLY A 55 2.96 -6.88 15.49
N GLN A 56 3.33 -7.90 14.72
CA GLN A 56 4.63 -7.92 14.03
C GLN A 56 4.59 -7.00 12.82
N ARG A 57 5.57 -6.11 12.73
CA ARG A 57 5.78 -5.28 11.54
C ARG A 57 6.30 -6.14 10.39
N ILE A 58 6.12 -5.63 9.18
CA ILE A 58 6.66 -6.24 7.96
C ILE A 58 7.79 -5.38 7.37
N LEU A 59 8.80 -6.05 6.85
CA LEU A 59 9.76 -5.51 5.89
C LEU A 59 9.23 -5.84 4.50
N PHE A 60 9.39 -4.93 3.55
CA PHE A 60 8.92 -5.16 2.19
C PHE A 60 9.84 -4.53 1.15
N HIS A 61 9.87 -5.11 -0.03
CA HIS A 61 10.52 -4.54 -1.21
C HIS A 61 9.71 -4.85 -2.47
N ARG A 62 9.88 -4.03 -3.50
CA ARG A 62 9.14 -4.16 -4.75
C ARG A 62 9.82 -5.20 -5.64
N LEU A 63 9.09 -6.23 -6.03
CA LEU A 63 9.53 -7.24 -6.99
C LEU A 63 9.39 -6.75 -8.44
N GLY A 64 8.34 -5.98 -8.73
CA GLY A 64 8.07 -5.49 -10.07
C GLY A 64 6.63 -5.03 -10.24
N ALA A 65 6.15 -5.09 -11.49
CA ALA A 65 4.75 -4.86 -11.84
C ALA A 65 4.28 -5.92 -12.83
N ILE A 66 3.02 -6.31 -12.71
CA ILE A 66 2.28 -7.09 -13.70
C ILE A 66 1.19 -6.16 -14.25
N ASP A 67 1.29 -5.82 -15.53
CA ASP A 67 0.49 -4.78 -16.19
C ASP A 67 0.53 -3.42 -15.45
N LYS A 68 -0.48 -3.14 -14.63
CA LYS A 68 -0.64 -1.90 -13.85
C LYS A 68 -0.56 -2.12 -12.33
N VAL A 69 -0.42 -3.37 -11.90
CA VAL A 69 -0.42 -3.77 -10.50
C VAL A 69 1.02 -4.00 -10.05
N ASP A 70 1.45 -3.28 -9.02
CA ASP A 70 2.76 -3.48 -8.42
C ASP A 70 2.75 -4.68 -7.48
N VAL A 71 3.85 -5.45 -7.50
CA VAL A 71 4.05 -6.65 -6.70
C VAL A 71 5.14 -6.39 -5.66
N PHE A 72 4.82 -6.65 -4.40
CA PHE A 72 5.74 -6.50 -3.26
C PHE A 72 5.92 -7.83 -2.56
N GLU A 73 7.17 -8.17 -2.25
CA GLU A 73 7.48 -9.22 -1.29
C GLU A 73 7.54 -8.59 0.10
N ALA A 74 6.95 -9.26 1.09
CA ALA A 74 6.97 -8.83 2.47
C ALA A 74 7.28 -10.00 3.42
N VAL A 75 8.05 -9.70 4.46
CA VAL A 75 8.46 -10.66 5.49
C VAL A 75 8.25 -10.04 6.86
N THR A 76 7.80 -10.80 7.86
CA THR A 76 7.74 -10.31 9.24
C THR A 76 9.13 -10.04 9.79
N PHE A 77 9.25 -9.12 10.75
CA PHE A 77 10.54 -8.80 11.37
C PHE A 77 11.22 -10.00 12.05
N ASP A 78 10.43 -10.94 12.57
CA ASP A 78 10.93 -12.19 13.17
C ASP A 78 11.22 -13.29 12.14
N GLY A 79 10.97 -13.04 10.84
CA GLY A 79 11.18 -13.99 9.76
C GLY A 79 10.17 -15.14 9.68
N SER A 80 9.13 -15.14 10.54
CA SER A 80 8.17 -16.24 10.62
C SER A 80 7.11 -16.24 9.51
N GLY A 81 6.80 -15.08 8.93
CA GLY A 81 5.80 -14.92 7.88
C GLY A 81 6.39 -14.35 6.60
N TRP A 82 5.97 -14.91 5.46
CA TRP A 82 6.36 -14.48 4.12
C TRP A 82 5.11 -14.30 3.26
N PHE A 83 5.01 -13.16 2.56
CA PHE A 83 3.79 -12.73 1.87
C PHE A 83 4.12 -12.04 0.55
N ILE A 84 3.24 -12.18 -0.43
CA ILE A 84 3.25 -11.41 -1.67
C ILE A 84 2.01 -10.50 -1.70
N PHE A 85 2.25 -9.20 -1.84
CA PHE A 85 1.18 -8.20 -1.95
C PHE A 85 1.07 -7.62 -3.35
N PHE A 86 -0.17 -7.46 -3.80
CA PHE A 86 -0.53 -6.83 -5.07
C PHE A 86 -1.19 -5.48 -4.80
N VAL A 87 -0.68 -4.43 -5.43
CA VAL A 87 -1.09 -3.04 -5.13
C VAL A 87 -1.32 -2.25 -6.42
N ASP A 88 -2.48 -1.63 -6.54
CA ASP A 88 -2.84 -0.80 -7.70
C ASP A 88 -2.85 0.69 -7.34
N LEU A 89 -1.92 1.43 -7.94
CA LEU A 89 -1.63 2.84 -7.66
C LEU A 89 -2.53 3.85 -8.37
N TYR A 90 -3.42 3.41 -9.26
CA TYR A 90 -4.22 4.31 -10.11
C TYR A 90 -5.58 4.68 -9.49
N HIS A 91 -5.65 4.81 -8.16
CA HIS A 91 -6.90 5.08 -7.45
C HIS A 91 -6.90 6.45 -6.75
N PRO A 92 -8.03 7.20 -6.78
CA PRO A 92 -8.11 8.52 -6.16
C PRO A 92 -8.02 8.46 -4.63
N ARG A 93 -8.44 7.33 -4.03
CA ARG A 93 -8.36 7.09 -2.59
C ARG A 93 -7.53 5.84 -2.28
N ARG A 94 -6.93 5.85 -1.09
CA ARG A 94 -6.25 4.69 -0.51
C ARG A 94 -7.25 3.84 0.25
N SER A 95 -7.20 2.52 0.05
CA SER A 95 -8.02 1.56 0.79
C SER A 95 -7.86 1.69 2.30
N ARG A 96 -8.98 1.56 3.01
CA ARG A 96 -9.05 1.44 4.48
C ARG A 96 -9.23 -0.01 4.95
N LEU A 97 -9.24 -0.97 4.04
CA LEU A 97 -9.25 -2.39 4.36
C LEU A 97 -7.82 -2.89 4.47
N THR A 98 -7.64 -4.03 5.12
CA THR A 98 -6.36 -4.74 5.18
C THR A 98 -6.54 -6.14 4.59
N PRO A 99 -5.47 -6.75 4.04
CA PRO A 99 -5.48 -8.17 3.71
C PRO A 99 -5.80 -9.00 4.96
N ASP A 100 -6.37 -10.18 4.77
CA ASP A 100 -6.67 -11.09 5.87
C ASP A 100 -5.39 -11.44 6.65
N GLY A 101 -5.50 -11.50 7.99
CA GLY A 101 -4.34 -11.73 8.86
C GLY A 101 -3.56 -10.46 9.24
N PHE A 102 -3.91 -9.30 8.67
CA PHE A 102 -3.28 -8.02 8.96
C PHE A 102 -4.22 -7.04 9.66
N ARG A 103 -3.63 -6.05 10.30
CA ARG A 103 -4.30 -4.86 10.81
C ARG A 103 -3.43 -3.64 10.56
N PHE A 104 -4.03 -2.45 10.60
CA PHE A 104 -3.22 -1.24 10.65
C PHE A 104 -2.64 -1.04 12.04
N THR A 105 -1.36 -0.70 12.08
CA THR A 105 -0.71 -0.28 13.31
C THR A 105 -1.41 0.94 13.91
N LYS A 106 -1.52 0.94 15.24
CA LYS A 106 -2.12 2.06 16.00
C LYS A 106 -1.13 3.22 16.16
N ASP A 107 0.16 2.93 16.05
CA ASP A 107 1.21 3.95 16.05
C ASP A 107 1.26 4.61 14.69
N VAL A 108 0.77 5.85 14.60
CA VAL A 108 1.06 6.69 13.45
C VAL A 108 2.57 6.88 13.46
N ALA A 109 3.30 6.15 12.60
CA ALA A 109 4.69 6.44 12.33
C ALA A 109 4.74 7.87 11.80
N GLN A 110 4.97 8.81 12.70
CA GLN A 110 5.20 10.21 12.40
C GLN A 110 6.48 10.21 11.58
N PHE A 111 6.36 10.31 10.26
CA PHE A 111 7.48 10.70 9.41
C PHE A 111 7.82 12.15 9.77
N SER A 112 8.50 12.35 10.90
CA SER A 112 9.23 13.58 11.14
C SER A 112 10.43 13.53 10.19
N GLY A 113 10.34 14.28 9.08
CA GLY A 113 11.52 14.67 8.32
C GLY A 113 12.58 15.27 9.25
N PRO A 114 13.86 15.38 8.84
CA PRO A 114 14.91 15.88 9.69
C PRO A 114 14.50 17.24 10.26
N ARG A 115 14.27 17.29 11.58
CA ARG A 115 14.06 18.55 12.29
C ARG A 115 15.31 19.36 12.06
N GLY A 116 15.18 20.49 11.37
CA GLY A 116 16.28 21.42 11.14
C GLY A 116 16.97 21.72 12.47
N CYS A 117 18.30 21.71 12.44
CA CYS A 117 19.13 22.13 13.56
C CYS A 117 18.60 23.44 14.14
N PRO A 118 18.41 23.55 15.47
CA PRO A 118 18.21 24.85 16.08
C PRO A 118 19.50 25.66 15.85
N ARG A 119 19.37 26.82 15.21
CA ARG A 119 20.45 27.79 15.15
C ARG A 119 20.64 28.32 16.57
N GLY A 120 21.81 28.05 17.14
CA GLY A 120 22.32 28.79 18.31
C GLY A 120 22.77 30.18 17.91
#